data_AF-A0A183MY62-F1
#
_entry.id   AF-A0A183MY62-F1
#
_cell.length_a   1.000
_cell.length_b   1.000
_cell.length_c   1.000
_cell.angle_alpha   90.00
_cell.angle_beta   90.00
_cell.angle_gamma   90.00
#
_symmetry.space_group_name_H-M   'P 1'
#
loop_
_entity.id
_entity.type
_entity.pdbx_description
1 polymer ?
#
loop_
_entity_poly.entity_id
_entity_poly.type
_entity_poly.pdbx_seq_one_letter_code
_entity_poly.pdbx_strand_id
1 'polypeptide(L)'
;MSLCLKTFFIVVHIFSHSYCYIQRGLEDPYAETPKCEPIRIKACQDLPYNITIFPNDMGHATQDDAAQEIGQYTPLVRTTCSSSLKLFLCSLFFPVCTGMKKPLPPCRSLCEQNRKDCEPLMRGFHFEWPEIMNCDRFPEDSLCIAENKTEKRVSKEPSFVCPVHMRVPPSFEFRIRMSRNQIIQDCGIPCGDFLFGDSSSRKFSRLWIGLWSFLCAASTSFTVLTFLIDMPRFQYPERPIIFLSACYLMVALTYVAGFILNDGVSQKFCCLVYALRQYNFCDRCFSG
;
A
#
# COMPACT_ATOMS: atom_id res chain seq x y z
N MET A 1 -16.25 43.09 2.71
CA MET A 1 -14.93 42.50 2.99
C MET A 1 -14.82 41.87 4.37
N SER A 2 -15.03 42.62 5.47
CA SER A 2 -14.77 42.14 6.85
C SER A 2 -15.66 40.97 7.32
N LEU A 3 -16.93 40.92 6.90
CA LEU A 3 -17.83 39.82 7.31
C LEU A 3 -17.50 38.49 6.60
N CYS A 4 -17.16 38.56 5.31
CA CYS A 4 -16.84 37.39 4.48
C CYS A 4 -15.49 36.77 4.88
N LEU A 5 -14.51 37.60 5.23
CA LEU A 5 -13.22 37.15 5.75
C LEU A 5 -13.38 36.52 7.14
N LYS A 6 -14.21 37.10 8.02
CA LYS A 6 -14.52 36.52 9.33
C LYS A 6 -15.26 35.19 9.21
N THR A 7 -16.24 35.08 8.31
CA THR A 7 -16.91 33.80 8.06
C THR A 7 -15.96 32.77 7.46
N PHE A 8 -15.04 33.17 6.59
CA PHE A 8 -14.01 32.28 6.05
C PHE A 8 -13.07 31.75 7.14
N PHE A 9 -12.56 32.61 8.03
CA PHE A 9 -11.72 32.18 9.15
C PHE A 9 -12.47 31.33 10.18
N ILE A 10 -13.75 31.63 10.44
CA ILE A 10 -14.60 30.84 11.35
C ILE A 10 -14.88 29.46 10.76
N VAL A 11 -15.19 29.38 9.46
CA VAL A 11 -15.35 28.13 8.73
C VAL A 11 -14.03 27.35 8.78
N VAL A 12 -12.90 27.95 8.40
CA VAL A 12 -11.58 27.30 8.47
C VAL A 12 -11.24 26.82 9.89
N HIS A 13 -11.55 27.58 10.95
CA HIS A 13 -11.31 27.16 12.34
C HIS A 13 -12.22 26.01 12.79
N ILE A 14 -13.52 26.07 12.48
CA ILE A 14 -14.50 25.02 12.78
C ILE A 14 -14.14 23.74 12.02
N PHE A 15 -13.72 23.85 10.76
CA PHE A 15 -13.29 22.72 9.97
C PHE A 15 -11.92 22.19 10.39
N SER A 16 -10.98 23.01 10.86
CA SER A 16 -9.71 22.53 11.44
C SER A 16 -9.95 21.73 12.74
N HIS A 17 -10.86 22.20 13.60
CA HIS A 17 -11.27 21.46 14.80
C HIS A 17 -12.03 20.17 14.45
N SER A 18 -12.89 20.20 13.43
CA SER A 18 -13.63 19.02 12.96
C SER A 18 -12.71 18.01 12.25
N TYR A 19 -11.69 18.45 11.52
CA TYR A 19 -10.62 17.62 10.96
C TYR A 19 -9.79 16.97 12.07
N CYS A 20 -9.47 17.69 13.15
CA CYS A 20 -8.77 17.13 14.31
C CYS A 20 -9.62 16.09 15.07
N TYR A 21 -10.94 16.27 15.10
CA TYR A 21 -11.86 15.31 15.72
C TYR A 21 -12.08 14.05 14.86
N ILE A 22 -12.18 14.20 13.54
CA ILE A 22 -12.30 13.07 12.60
C ILE A 22 -11.01 12.25 12.52
N GLN A 23 -9.83 12.87 12.66
CA GLN A 23 -8.56 12.13 12.73
C GLN A 23 -8.38 11.31 14.03
N ARG A 24 -9.15 11.56 15.09
CA ARG A 24 -9.10 10.73 16.32
C ARG A 24 -10.00 9.49 16.27
N GLY A 25 -10.68 9.23 15.14
CA GLY A 25 -11.66 8.15 14.99
C GLY A 25 -11.27 6.94 14.14
N LEU A 26 -10.02 6.85 13.66
CA LEU A 26 -9.43 5.63 13.13
C LEU A 26 -7.96 5.65 13.54
N GLU A 27 -7.50 4.65 14.30
CA GLU A 27 -6.08 4.29 14.28
C GLU A 27 -5.65 4.21 12.81
N ASP A 28 -4.83 5.15 12.35
CA ASP A 28 -4.15 5.03 11.06
C ASP A 28 -3.02 4.01 11.27
N PRO A 29 -3.13 2.82 10.66
CA PRO A 29 -2.09 1.82 10.68
C PRO A 29 -1.02 2.26 9.69
N TYR A 30 -0.24 3.28 10.04
CA TYR A 30 1.16 3.35 9.64
C TYR A 30 1.82 2.06 10.18
N ALA A 31 1.58 0.86 9.65
CA ALA A 31 2.25 0.38 8.44
C ALA A 31 3.63 1.02 8.33
N GLU A 32 4.44 0.82 9.38
CA GLU A 32 5.86 0.63 9.18
C GLU A 32 5.99 -0.27 7.96
N THR A 33 6.61 0.23 6.89
CA THR A 33 7.16 -0.66 5.87
C THR A 33 7.91 -1.74 6.63
N PRO A 34 7.59 -3.04 6.46
CA PRO A 34 8.23 -4.08 7.22
C PRO A 34 9.74 -3.92 7.06
N LYS A 35 10.42 -3.53 8.14
CA LYS A 35 11.84 -3.23 8.11
C LYS A 35 12.56 -4.56 7.97
N CYS A 36 12.94 -4.90 6.74
CA CYS A 36 13.81 -6.04 6.52
C CYS A 36 15.17 -5.72 7.14
N GLU A 37 15.68 -6.63 7.97
CA GLU A 37 17.02 -6.50 8.55
C GLU A 37 17.85 -7.76 8.29
N PRO A 38 19.20 -7.63 8.21
CA PRO A 38 20.06 -8.79 8.03
C PRO A 38 20.07 -9.67 9.28
N ILE A 39 20.19 -10.99 9.09
CA ILE A 39 20.26 -11.96 10.20
C ILE A 39 21.61 -11.86 10.89
N ARG A 40 21.61 -11.54 12.19
CA ARG A 40 22.83 -11.38 13.01
C ARG A 40 23.17 -12.64 13.81
N ILE A 41 22.17 -13.51 14.01
CA ILE A 41 22.26 -14.68 14.88
C ILE A 41 22.96 -15.85 14.17
N LYS A 42 24.09 -16.29 14.72
CA LYS A 42 24.92 -17.39 14.15
C LYS A 42 24.15 -18.69 13.93
N ALA A 43 23.17 -18.99 14.79
CA ALA A 43 22.35 -20.19 14.66
C ALA A 43 21.52 -20.22 13.36
N CYS A 44 21.16 -19.05 12.82
CA CYS A 44 20.37 -18.90 11.59
C CYS A 44 21.13 -18.23 10.44
N GLN A 45 22.47 -18.27 10.47
CA GLN A 45 23.30 -17.91 9.31
C GLN A 45 23.40 -19.09 8.33
N ASP A 46 23.90 -18.84 7.10
CA ASP A 46 24.08 -19.86 6.05
C ASP A 46 22.77 -20.53 5.57
N LEU A 47 21.66 -19.78 5.60
CA LEU A 47 20.39 -20.20 5.03
C LEU A 47 20.28 -19.75 3.56
N PRO A 48 19.28 -20.25 2.81
CA PRO A 48 18.98 -19.75 1.46
C PRO A 48 18.60 -18.26 1.40
N TYR A 49 18.43 -17.61 2.56
CA TYR A 49 18.08 -16.20 2.71
C TYR A 49 18.91 -15.53 3.82
N ASN A 50 19.19 -14.24 3.64
CA ASN A 50 20.03 -13.46 4.54
C ASN A 50 19.31 -12.30 5.25
N ILE A 51 18.04 -12.07 4.90
CA ILE A 51 17.22 -10.95 5.40
C ILE A 51 15.94 -11.47 6.06
N THR A 52 15.59 -10.88 7.19
CA THR A 52 14.44 -11.27 8.02
C THR A 52 13.51 -10.09 8.32
N ILE A 53 12.29 -10.39 8.77
CA ILE A 53 11.21 -9.45 9.05
C ILE A 53 10.70 -9.65 10.48
N PHE A 54 10.51 -8.55 11.21
CA PHE A 54 9.91 -8.52 12.54
C PHE A 54 8.76 -7.49 12.58
N PRO A 55 7.71 -7.70 13.41
CA PRO A 55 7.55 -8.81 14.35
C PRO A 55 7.27 -10.16 13.67
N ASN A 56 7.72 -11.26 14.28
CA ASN A 56 7.45 -12.61 13.77
C ASN A 56 6.07 -13.11 14.26
N ASP A 57 5.57 -14.21 13.69
CA ASP A 57 4.27 -14.81 14.08
C ASP A 57 4.25 -15.34 15.53
N MET A 58 5.42 -15.47 16.15
CA MET A 58 5.58 -15.85 17.55
C MET A 58 5.45 -14.66 18.52
N GLY A 59 5.25 -13.44 18.00
CA GLY A 59 5.08 -12.23 18.80
C GLY A 59 6.38 -11.58 19.25
N HIS A 60 7.54 -12.04 18.75
CA HIS A 60 8.82 -11.39 19.02
C HIS A 60 8.93 -10.09 18.23
N ALA A 61 9.38 -9.03 18.89
CA ALA A 61 9.61 -7.74 18.25
C ALA A 61 11.03 -7.59 17.70
N THR A 62 12.02 -8.30 18.26
CA THR A 62 13.43 -8.20 17.87
C THR A 62 14.09 -9.56 17.62
N GLN A 63 15.20 -9.55 16.87
CA GLN A 63 16.02 -10.75 16.65
C GLN A 63 16.57 -11.33 17.95
N ASP A 64 16.94 -10.50 18.93
CA ASP A 64 17.53 -10.96 20.18
C ASP A 64 16.49 -11.69 21.05
N ASP A 65 15.24 -11.21 21.07
CA ASP A 65 14.14 -11.88 21.77
C ASP A 65 13.88 -13.27 21.15
N ALA A 66 13.80 -13.36 19.83
CA ALA A 66 13.64 -14.63 19.12
C ALA A 66 14.86 -15.55 19.28
N ALA A 67 16.08 -14.98 19.39
CA ALA A 67 17.31 -15.73 19.61
C ALA A 67 17.34 -16.41 20.98
N GLN A 68 16.74 -15.78 21.99
CA GLN A 68 16.62 -16.36 23.33
C GLN A 68 15.70 -17.59 23.33
N GLU A 69 14.56 -17.53 22.63
CA GLU A 69 13.62 -18.65 22.55
C GLU A 69 14.16 -19.80 21.69
N ILE A 70 14.67 -19.50 20.48
CA ILE A 70 15.25 -20.53 19.60
C ILE A 70 16.45 -21.23 20.25
N GLY A 71 17.15 -20.55 21.17
CA GLY A 71 18.28 -21.07 21.92
C GLY A 71 17.97 -22.38 22.65
N GLN A 72 16.73 -22.59 23.08
CA GLN A 72 16.27 -23.83 23.74
C GLN A 72 16.35 -25.05 22.82
N TYR A 73 16.27 -24.84 21.50
CA TYR A 73 16.35 -25.90 20.49
C TYR A 73 17.78 -26.14 19.97
N THR A 74 18.78 -25.38 20.45
CA THR A 74 20.20 -25.56 20.10
C THR A 74 20.70 -27.00 20.26
N PRO A 75 20.33 -27.76 21.31
CA PRO A 75 20.74 -29.16 21.44
C PRO A 75 20.28 -30.02 20.26
N LEU A 76 19.05 -29.82 19.77
CA LEU A 76 18.48 -30.56 18.63
C LEU A 76 19.18 -30.21 17.31
N VAL A 77 19.55 -28.95 17.13
CA VAL A 77 20.32 -28.51 15.96
C VAL A 77 21.71 -29.12 15.95
N ARG A 78 22.36 -29.24 17.12
CA ARG A 78 23.70 -29.84 17.25
C ARG A 78 23.71 -31.35 17.05
N THR A 79 22.66 -32.06 17.50
CA THR A 79 22.55 -33.52 17.28
C THR A 79 22.24 -33.89 15.83
N THR A 80 21.93 -32.91 14.97
CA THR A 80 21.78 -33.07 13.52
C THR A 80 20.78 -34.17 13.12
N CYS A 81 19.62 -34.24 13.78
CA CYS A 81 18.59 -35.24 13.46
C CYS A 81 18.04 -35.14 12.02
N SER A 82 17.93 -33.93 11.47
CA SER A 82 17.56 -33.70 10.07
C SER A 82 18.40 -32.57 9.47
N SER A 83 18.74 -32.67 8.19
CA SER A 83 19.49 -31.63 7.46
C SER A 83 18.70 -30.33 7.31
N SER A 84 17.37 -30.42 7.35
CA SER A 84 16.43 -29.32 7.13
C SER A 84 15.93 -28.68 8.43
N LEU A 85 16.37 -29.16 9.60
CA LEU A 85 15.87 -28.69 10.90
C LEU A 85 16.23 -27.22 11.13
N LYS A 86 17.46 -26.85 10.77
CA LYS A 86 17.93 -25.46 10.85
C LYS A 86 17.04 -24.54 10.01
N LEU A 87 16.70 -24.96 8.79
CA LEU A 87 15.81 -24.21 7.90
C LEU A 87 14.40 -24.08 8.48
N PHE A 88 13.84 -25.17 9.02
CA PHE A 88 12.51 -25.17 9.62
C PHE A 88 12.42 -24.24 10.84
N LEU A 89 13.33 -24.39 11.82
CA LEU A 89 13.34 -23.54 13.02
C LEU A 89 13.56 -22.07 12.68
N CYS A 90 14.53 -21.77 11.81
CA CYS A 90 14.79 -20.40 11.43
C CYS A 90 13.66 -19.81 10.57
N SER A 91 12.94 -20.60 9.77
CA SER A 91 11.76 -20.10 9.05
C SER A 91 10.61 -19.69 9.96
N LEU A 92 10.52 -20.30 11.16
CA LEU A 92 9.50 -20.00 12.17
C LEU A 92 9.87 -18.77 13.01
N PHE A 93 11.10 -18.73 13.53
CA PHE A 93 11.57 -17.67 14.44
C PHE A 93 12.19 -16.46 13.72
N PHE A 94 12.83 -16.68 12.57
CA PHE A 94 13.52 -15.67 11.75
C PHE A 94 13.02 -15.73 10.29
N PRO A 95 11.75 -15.39 10.05
CA PRO A 95 11.12 -15.56 8.74
C PRO A 95 11.76 -14.68 7.67
N VAL A 96 11.71 -15.13 6.42
CA VAL A 96 12.27 -14.41 5.27
C VAL A 96 11.50 -13.14 4.93
N CYS A 97 12.19 -12.05 4.63
CA CYS A 97 11.57 -10.81 4.16
C CYS A 97 11.27 -10.86 2.65
N THR A 98 9.99 -10.95 2.26
CA THR A 98 9.55 -10.99 0.85
C THR A 98 8.86 -9.69 0.39
N GLY A 99 8.89 -8.64 1.22
CA GLY A 99 8.17 -7.38 0.98
C GLY A 99 6.66 -7.43 1.29
N MET A 100 6.16 -8.59 1.72
CA MET A 100 4.81 -8.75 2.25
C MET A 100 4.72 -8.25 3.70
N LYS A 101 3.53 -7.81 4.13
CA LYS A 101 3.28 -7.37 5.53
C LYS A 101 3.35 -8.52 6.54
N LYS A 102 3.19 -9.77 6.09
CA LYS A 102 3.23 -10.97 6.94
C LYS A 102 4.41 -11.87 6.55
N PRO A 103 5.03 -12.55 7.52
CA PRO A 103 6.08 -13.52 7.25
C PRO A 103 5.57 -14.72 6.45
N LEU A 104 6.47 -15.37 5.72
CA LEU A 104 6.15 -16.56 4.94
C LEU A 104 6.35 -17.81 5.83
N PRO A 105 5.32 -18.63 6.07
CA PRO A 105 5.44 -19.82 6.92
C PRO A 105 6.18 -20.97 6.22
N PRO A 106 6.72 -21.96 6.96
CA PRO A 106 7.18 -23.21 6.39
C PRO A 106 6.03 -24.01 5.77
N CYS A 107 6.33 -24.79 4.73
CA CYS A 107 5.37 -25.72 4.16
C CYS A 107 5.12 -26.90 5.10
N ARG A 108 3.91 -27.47 5.05
CA ARG A 108 3.55 -28.67 5.84
C ARG A 108 4.51 -29.84 5.59
N SER A 109 4.92 -30.06 4.35
CA SER A 109 5.88 -31.12 3.98
C SER A 109 7.23 -30.97 4.67
N LEU A 110 7.73 -29.74 4.83
CA LEU A 110 8.98 -29.46 5.54
C LEU A 110 8.83 -29.74 7.04
N CYS A 111 7.70 -29.38 7.64
CA CYS A 111 7.42 -29.69 9.05
C CYS A 111 7.35 -31.21 9.28
N GLU A 112 6.58 -31.92 8.47
CA GLU A 112 6.37 -33.37 8.63
C GLU A 112 7.67 -34.18 8.51
N GLN A 113 8.55 -33.78 7.59
CA GLN A 113 9.88 -34.37 7.46
C GLN A 113 10.70 -34.20 8.75
N ASN A 114 10.78 -32.97 9.26
CA ASN A 114 11.53 -32.69 10.50
C ASN A 114 10.91 -33.36 11.73
N ARG A 115 9.58 -33.40 11.81
CA ARG A 115 8.86 -34.12 12.87
C ARG A 115 9.24 -35.60 12.84
N LYS A 116 9.15 -36.25 11.68
CA LYS A 116 9.48 -37.68 11.54
C LYS A 116 10.91 -38.00 11.97
N ASP A 117 11.87 -37.14 11.63
CA ASP A 117 13.30 -37.37 11.90
C ASP A 117 13.68 -37.05 13.37
N CYS A 118 13.11 -36.00 13.94
CA CYS A 118 13.54 -35.44 15.22
C CYS A 118 12.62 -35.75 16.40
N GLU A 119 11.33 -36.03 16.17
CA GLU A 119 10.38 -36.38 17.22
C GLU A 119 10.78 -37.64 18.02
N PRO A 120 11.28 -38.74 17.41
CA PRO A 120 11.73 -39.90 18.17
C PRO A 120 12.88 -39.57 19.14
N LEU A 121 13.77 -38.65 18.74
CA LEU A 121 14.86 -38.17 19.57
C LEU A 121 14.34 -37.34 20.75
N MET A 122 13.38 -36.43 20.50
CA MET A 122 12.75 -35.62 21.55
C MET A 122 12.04 -36.48 22.59
N ARG A 123 11.25 -37.47 22.15
CA ARG A 123 10.59 -38.42 23.06
C ARG A 123 11.59 -39.21 23.91
N GLY A 124 12.76 -39.53 23.35
CA GLY A 124 13.86 -40.18 24.08
C GLY A 124 14.42 -39.34 25.24
N PHE A 125 14.30 -38.00 25.17
CA PHE A 125 14.65 -37.08 26.25
C PHE A 125 13.43 -36.62 27.08
N HIS A 126 12.29 -37.29 26.94
CA HIS A 126 11.01 -36.94 27.58
C HIS A 126 10.46 -35.56 27.21
N PHE A 127 10.76 -35.08 26.00
CA PHE A 127 10.15 -33.88 25.43
C PHE A 127 9.15 -34.25 24.34
N GLU A 128 7.96 -33.66 24.39
CA GLU A 128 6.95 -33.81 23.35
C GLU A 128 7.14 -32.78 22.23
N TRP A 129 6.60 -33.08 21.06
CA TRP A 129 6.62 -32.16 19.93
C TRP A 129 5.75 -30.93 20.24
N PRO A 130 6.30 -29.69 20.25
CA PRO A 130 5.57 -28.52 20.72
C PRO A 130 4.39 -28.15 19.80
N GLU A 131 3.34 -27.59 20.39
CA GLU A 131 2.17 -27.06 19.68
C GLU A 131 2.53 -26.00 18.62
N ILE A 132 3.56 -25.20 18.89
CA ILE A 132 4.05 -24.15 17.96
C ILE A 132 4.70 -24.74 16.70
N MET A 133 5.09 -26.01 16.74
CA MET A 133 5.65 -26.77 15.62
C MET A 133 4.64 -27.78 15.04
N ASN A 134 3.37 -27.75 15.48
CA ASN A 134 2.37 -28.69 14.97
C ASN A 134 2.14 -28.49 13.47
N CYS A 135 2.39 -29.54 12.69
CA CYS A 135 2.39 -29.48 11.22
C CYS A 135 1.02 -29.18 10.61
N ASP A 136 -0.08 -29.43 11.33
CA ASP A 136 -1.44 -29.11 10.86
C ASP A 136 -1.71 -27.61 10.74
N ARG A 137 -0.86 -26.77 11.35
CA ARG A 137 -0.97 -25.30 11.28
C ARG A 137 -0.38 -24.71 9.99
N PHE A 138 0.41 -25.50 9.25
CA PHE A 138 1.13 -25.03 8.08
C PHE A 138 0.40 -25.36 6.77
N PRO A 139 0.47 -24.47 5.77
CA PRO A 139 -0.22 -24.68 4.51
C PRO A 139 0.49 -25.69 3.60
N GLU A 140 -0.30 -26.29 2.70
CA GLU A 140 0.15 -27.22 1.67
C GLU A 140 -0.02 -26.62 0.25
N ASP A 141 -1.09 -25.86 0.02
CA ASP A 141 -1.48 -25.29 -1.28
C ASP A 141 -1.17 -23.77 -1.46
N SER A 142 -0.61 -23.11 -0.45
CA SER A 142 -0.25 -21.68 -0.52
C SER A 142 1.26 -21.47 -0.57
N LEU A 143 1.70 -20.22 -0.85
CA LEU A 143 3.13 -19.89 -0.89
C LEU A 143 3.74 -20.16 0.49
N CYS A 144 4.77 -21.01 0.55
CA CYS A 144 5.44 -21.42 1.78
C CYS A 144 6.90 -21.82 1.52
N ILE A 145 7.70 -21.96 2.58
CA ILE A 145 9.12 -22.32 2.50
C ILE A 145 9.28 -23.85 2.52
N ALA A 146 9.89 -24.41 1.47
CA ALA A 146 10.19 -25.84 1.35
C ALA A 146 11.69 -26.10 1.21
N GLU A 147 12.13 -27.33 1.48
CA GLU A 147 13.49 -27.78 1.19
C GLU A 147 13.68 -27.97 -0.32
N ASN A 148 14.82 -27.52 -0.85
CA ASN A 148 15.25 -27.79 -2.24
C ASN A 148 15.67 -29.26 -2.39
N LYS A 149 14.74 -30.21 -2.24
CA LYS A 149 14.92 -31.50 -2.91
C LYS A 149 14.74 -31.22 -4.39
N THR A 150 15.73 -31.60 -5.19
CA THR A 150 15.58 -31.81 -6.64
C THR A 150 14.56 -32.91 -6.91
N GLU A 151 13.32 -32.73 -6.46
CA GLU A 151 12.18 -33.30 -7.14
C GLU A 151 12.09 -32.57 -8.47
N LYS A 152 12.06 -33.35 -9.54
CA LYS A 152 11.62 -32.91 -10.87
C LYS A 152 10.23 -32.29 -10.76
N ARG A 153 10.12 -31.04 -10.29
CA ARG A 153 9.07 -30.17 -10.76
C ARG A 153 9.53 -29.75 -12.14
N VAL A 154 8.89 -30.32 -13.16
CA VAL A 154 8.82 -29.69 -14.47
C VAL A 154 8.60 -28.21 -14.21
N SER A 155 9.59 -27.40 -14.53
CA SER A 155 9.52 -25.96 -14.50
C SER A 155 8.46 -25.55 -15.52
N LYS A 156 7.19 -25.55 -15.12
CA LYS A 156 6.30 -24.50 -15.58
C LYS A 156 6.81 -23.25 -14.90
N GLU A 157 7.76 -22.59 -15.57
CA GLU A 157 7.93 -21.17 -15.41
C GLU A 157 6.51 -20.58 -15.48
N PRO A 158 5.99 -19.94 -14.41
CA PRO A 158 4.72 -19.25 -14.55
C PRO A 158 5.03 -18.07 -15.46
N SER A 159 4.79 -18.24 -16.76
CA SER A 159 4.57 -17.11 -17.64
C SER A 159 3.47 -16.29 -16.96
N PHE A 160 3.83 -15.11 -16.48
CA PHE A 160 2.91 -14.25 -15.77
C PHE A 160 1.90 -13.73 -16.80
N VAL A 161 0.77 -14.43 -16.92
CA VAL A 161 -0.32 -14.09 -17.83
C VAL A 161 -1.19 -13.04 -17.15
N CYS A 162 -1.49 -11.94 -17.85
CA CYS A 162 -2.35 -10.89 -17.32
C CYS A 162 -3.71 -11.49 -16.87
N PRO A 163 -4.10 -11.34 -15.59
CA PRO A 163 -5.38 -11.81 -15.09
C PRO A 163 -6.55 -11.22 -15.87
N VAL A 164 -7.64 -11.99 -16.01
CA VAL A 164 -8.80 -11.59 -16.83
C VAL A 164 -9.38 -10.23 -16.40
N HIS A 165 -9.33 -9.91 -15.11
CA HIS A 165 -9.82 -8.64 -14.54
C HIS A 165 -8.88 -7.44 -14.74
N MET A 166 -7.70 -7.64 -15.33
CA MET A 166 -6.70 -6.61 -15.62
C MET A 166 -6.40 -6.49 -17.13
N ARG A 167 -7.10 -7.25 -17.98
CA ARG A 167 -6.88 -7.24 -19.44
C ARG A 167 -7.52 -6.01 -20.07
N VAL A 168 -6.75 -5.28 -20.87
CA VAL A 168 -7.18 -4.07 -21.60
C VAL A 168 -7.35 -4.41 -23.08
N PRO A 169 -8.27 -3.77 -23.83
CA PRO A 169 -8.35 -3.95 -25.27
C PRO A 169 -7.02 -3.58 -25.97
N PRO A 170 -6.60 -4.32 -27.02
CA PRO A 170 -5.31 -4.13 -27.69
C PRO A 170 -5.17 -2.77 -28.41
N SER A 171 -6.23 -1.96 -28.47
CA SER A 171 -6.25 -0.64 -29.08
C SER A 171 -5.40 0.42 -28.37
N PHE A 172 -5.06 0.20 -27.09
CA PHE A 172 -4.37 1.20 -26.26
C PHE A 172 -2.86 0.97 -26.10
N GLU A 173 -2.30 -0.06 -26.76
CA GLU A 173 -0.85 -0.40 -26.78
C GLU A 173 -0.15 -0.31 -25.40
N PHE A 174 -0.85 -0.73 -24.35
CA PHE A 174 -0.37 -0.56 -22.98
C PHE A 174 0.72 -1.60 -22.69
N ARG A 175 1.91 -1.13 -22.28
CA ARG A 175 3.07 -1.97 -21.98
C ARG A 175 3.55 -1.74 -20.55
N ILE A 176 3.42 -2.75 -19.70
CA ILE A 176 4.04 -2.74 -18.36
C ILE A 176 5.41 -3.39 -18.49
N ARG A 177 6.46 -2.66 -18.08
CA ARG A 177 7.80 -3.21 -17.92
C ARG A 177 7.99 -3.65 -16.47
N MET A 178 8.24 -4.95 -16.27
CA MET A 178 8.53 -5.49 -14.94
C MET A 178 10.03 -5.50 -14.66
N SER A 179 10.41 -5.56 -13.39
CA SER A 179 11.81 -5.50 -12.89
C SER A 179 12.75 -6.59 -13.47
N ARG A 180 12.22 -7.67 -14.07
CA ARG A 180 12.98 -8.73 -14.77
C ARG A 180 13.04 -8.57 -16.30
N ASN A 181 12.84 -7.37 -16.83
CA ASN A 181 12.89 -7.11 -18.27
C ASN A 181 11.79 -7.82 -19.12
N GLN A 182 10.75 -8.35 -18.47
CA GLN A 182 9.56 -8.88 -19.14
C GLN A 182 8.57 -7.75 -19.42
N ILE A 183 8.09 -7.68 -20.67
CA ILE A 183 7.11 -6.70 -21.13
C ILE A 183 5.77 -7.42 -21.27
N ILE A 184 4.78 -7.04 -20.46
CA ILE A 184 3.41 -7.57 -20.57
C ILE A 184 2.59 -6.56 -21.37
N GLN A 185 2.05 -7.01 -22.49
CA GLN A 185 1.14 -6.25 -23.34
C GLN A 185 -0.28 -6.37 -22.79
N ASP A 186 -1.08 -5.32 -23.00
CA ASP A 186 -2.54 -5.33 -22.78
C ASP A 186 -2.97 -5.62 -21.33
N CYS A 187 -2.16 -5.21 -20.36
CA CYS A 187 -2.44 -5.39 -18.94
C CYS A 187 -2.44 -4.06 -18.19
N GLY A 188 -3.51 -3.72 -17.49
CA GLY A 188 -3.66 -2.44 -16.79
C GLY A 188 -4.45 -2.56 -15.49
N ILE A 189 -4.26 -1.60 -14.59
CA ILE A 189 -5.01 -1.55 -13.33
C ILE A 189 -6.45 -1.14 -13.64
N PRO A 190 -7.47 -1.87 -13.17
CA PRO A 190 -8.87 -1.52 -13.41
C PRO A 190 -9.21 -0.18 -12.74
N CYS A 191 -9.99 0.66 -13.41
CA CYS A 191 -10.48 1.94 -12.86
C CYS A 191 -11.45 1.77 -11.67
N GLY A 192 -11.86 0.53 -11.35
CA GLY A 192 -12.86 0.18 -10.34
C GLY A 192 -12.32 0.00 -8.91
N ASP A 193 -12.93 -0.92 -8.17
CA ASP A 193 -12.81 -1.17 -6.72
C ASP A 193 -11.44 -1.65 -6.19
N PHE A 194 -10.33 -1.15 -6.76
CA PHE A 194 -9.00 -1.62 -6.41
C PHE A 194 -8.40 -0.95 -5.15
N LEU A 195 -8.56 0.37 -4.98
CA LEU A 195 -7.98 1.10 -3.83
C LEU A 195 -8.96 1.35 -2.68
N PHE A 196 -10.25 1.44 -2.99
CA PHE A 196 -11.32 1.59 -2.02
C PHE A 196 -12.37 0.53 -2.34
N GLY A 197 -12.28 -0.64 -1.72
CA GLY A 197 -13.21 -1.74 -1.93
C GLY A 197 -14.60 -1.48 -1.33
N ASP A 198 -14.70 -0.50 -0.44
CA ASP A 198 -15.96 -0.09 0.18
C ASP A 198 -16.66 1.04 -0.61
N SER A 199 -17.90 0.75 -1.05
CA SER A 199 -18.74 1.68 -1.80
C SER A 199 -19.20 2.89 -0.96
N SER A 200 -19.23 2.77 0.37
CA SER A 200 -19.61 3.86 1.28
C SER A 200 -18.53 4.96 1.31
N SER A 201 -17.27 4.55 1.45
CA SER A 201 -16.10 5.44 1.46
C SER A 201 -15.97 6.29 0.18
N ARG A 202 -16.31 5.72 -0.98
CA ARG A 202 -16.33 6.43 -2.27
C ARG A 202 -17.45 7.47 -2.37
N LYS A 203 -18.64 7.13 -1.88
CA LYS A 203 -19.79 8.06 -1.85
C LYS A 203 -19.50 9.24 -0.92
N PHE A 204 -18.93 8.97 0.26
CA PHE A 204 -18.49 10.00 1.19
C PHE A 204 -17.49 10.95 0.52
N SER A 205 -16.43 10.42 -0.09
CA SER A 205 -15.39 11.23 -0.74
C SER A 205 -15.95 12.08 -1.89
N ARG A 206 -16.84 11.52 -2.72
CA ARG A 206 -17.49 12.27 -3.81
C ARG A 206 -18.42 13.37 -3.30
N LEU A 207 -19.26 13.08 -2.31
CA LEU A 207 -20.14 14.08 -1.68
C LEU A 207 -19.34 15.19 -1.02
N TRP A 208 -18.26 14.84 -0.33
CA TRP A 208 -17.38 15.78 0.32
C TRP A 208 -16.70 16.71 -0.68
N ILE A 209 -15.99 16.16 -1.67
CA ILE A 209 -15.31 16.95 -2.72
C ILE A 209 -16.32 17.80 -3.52
N GLY A 210 -17.50 17.26 -3.81
CA GLY A 210 -18.57 17.98 -4.50
C GLY A 210 -19.08 19.19 -3.71
N LEU A 211 -19.38 19.01 -2.42
CA LEU A 211 -19.85 20.08 -1.54
C LEU A 211 -18.84 21.23 -1.47
N TRP A 212 -17.56 20.90 -1.24
CA TRP A 212 -16.50 21.89 -1.13
C TRP A 212 -16.22 22.61 -2.45
N SER A 213 -16.30 21.89 -3.55
CA SER A 213 -16.13 22.48 -4.87
C SER A 213 -17.24 23.48 -5.20
N PHE A 214 -18.50 23.17 -4.87
CA PHE A 214 -19.62 24.07 -5.10
C PHE A 214 -19.51 25.36 -4.27
N LEU A 215 -19.12 25.24 -3.00
CA LEU A 215 -18.88 26.39 -2.13
C LEU A 215 -17.72 27.26 -2.65
N CYS A 216 -16.63 26.62 -3.09
CA CYS A 216 -15.49 27.30 -3.69
C CYS A 216 -15.91 28.06 -4.96
N ALA A 217 -16.60 27.38 -5.90
CA ALA A 217 -17.07 27.95 -7.15
C ALA A 217 -18.02 29.15 -6.93
N ALA A 218 -18.94 29.08 -5.96
CA ALA A 218 -19.82 30.20 -5.62
C ALA A 218 -19.02 31.40 -5.10
N SER A 219 -18.06 31.18 -4.20
CA SER A 219 -17.24 32.24 -3.61
C SER A 219 -16.31 32.92 -4.62
N THR A 220 -15.68 32.15 -5.51
CA THR A 220 -14.78 32.67 -6.55
C THR A 220 -15.56 33.33 -7.68
N SER A 221 -16.74 32.81 -8.05
CA SER A 221 -17.63 33.44 -9.04
C SER A 221 -18.07 34.83 -8.57
N PHE A 222 -18.46 34.96 -7.30
CA PHE A 222 -18.82 36.25 -6.72
C PHE A 222 -17.64 37.24 -6.76
N THR A 223 -16.43 36.76 -6.46
CA THR A 223 -15.19 37.57 -6.47
C THR A 223 -14.85 38.06 -7.88
N VAL A 224 -14.90 37.17 -8.88
CA VAL A 224 -14.62 37.51 -10.29
C VAL A 224 -15.72 38.44 -10.85
N LEU A 225 -17.00 38.17 -10.55
CA LEU A 225 -18.10 39.01 -11.01
C LEU A 225 -18.02 40.43 -10.44
N THR A 226 -17.66 40.56 -9.16
CA THR A 226 -17.46 41.88 -8.52
C THR A 226 -16.33 42.65 -9.20
N PHE A 227 -15.25 41.98 -9.59
CA PHE A 227 -14.17 42.60 -10.34
C PHE A 227 -14.57 43.01 -11.76
N LEU A 228 -15.36 42.19 -12.46
CA LEU A 228 -15.83 42.52 -13.82
C LEU A 228 -16.77 43.74 -13.84
N ILE A 229 -17.51 43.97 -12.75
CA ILE A 229 -18.40 45.14 -12.61
C ILE A 229 -17.59 46.42 -12.34
N ASP A 230 -16.56 46.37 -11.50
CA ASP A 230 -15.75 47.54 -11.13
C ASP A 230 -14.25 47.30 -11.32
N MET A 231 -13.85 47.10 -12.58
CA MET A 231 -12.45 46.96 -13.00
C MET A 231 -11.56 48.20 -12.74
N PRO A 232 -12.02 49.46 -12.93
CA PRO A 232 -11.14 50.62 -12.85
C PRO A 232 -10.71 50.96 -11.42
N ARG A 233 -11.41 50.45 -10.41
CA ARG A 233 -11.11 50.72 -8.99
C ARG A 233 -9.85 50.03 -8.48
N PHE A 234 -9.42 48.95 -9.13
CA PHE A 234 -8.34 48.11 -8.62
C PHE A 234 -6.99 48.40 -9.31
N GLN A 235 -6.13 49.18 -8.66
CA GLN A 235 -4.78 49.49 -9.14
C GLN A 235 -3.74 48.54 -8.52
N TYR A 236 -2.61 48.33 -9.19
CA TYR A 236 -1.51 47.51 -8.66
C TYR A 236 -1.14 48.00 -7.24
N PRO A 237 -1.16 47.17 -6.18
CA PRO A 237 -0.74 45.77 -6.13
C PRO A 237 -1.84 44.68 -6.01
N GLU A 238 -3.13 45.01 -6.17
CA GLU A 238 -4.23 44.06 -5.86
C GLU A 238 -4.69 43.17 -7.04
N ARG A 239 -4.21 43.45 -8.27
CA ARG A 239 -4.54 42.71 -9.50
C ARG A 239 -4.16 41.21 -9.51
N PRO A 240 -3.02 40.77 -8.92
CA PRO A 240 -2.65 39.35 -8.87
C PRO A 240 -3.65 38.45 -8.13
N ILE A 241 -4.38 38.99 -7.13
CA ILE A 241 -5.37 38.24 -6.34
C ILE A 241 -6.56 37.82 -7.21
N ILE A 242 -6.93 38.66 -8.18
CA ILE A 242 -8.05 38.41 -9.09
C ILE A 242 -7.71 37.27 -10.07
N PHE A 243 -6.50 37.26 -10.64
CA PHE A 243 -6.03 36.15 -11.49
C PHE A 243 -6.00 34.83 -10.72
N LEU A 244 -5.56 34.85 -9.48
CA LEU A 244 -5.57 33.67 -8.60
C LEU A 244 -7.01 33.16 -8.37
N SER A 245 -7.96 34.06 -8.09
CA SER A 245 -9.37 33.69 -7.92
C SER A 245 -10.01 33.14 -9.19
N ALA A 246 -9.64 33.64 -10.37
CA ALA A 246 -10.09 33.12 -11.66
C ALA A 246 -9.53 31.72 -11.94
N CYS A 247 -8.27 31.47 -11.58
CA CYS A 247 -7.67 30.13 -11.65
C CYS A 247 -8.40 29.13 -10.73
N TYR A 248 -8.70 29.53 -9.49
CA TYR A 248 -9.46 28.68 -8.57
C TYR A 248 -10.91 28.45 -9.03
N LEU A 249 -11.54 29.42 -9.68
CA LEU A 249 -12.84 29.24 -10.30
C LEU A 249 -12.80 28.17 -11.41
N MET A 250 -11.79 28.20 -12.28
CA MET A 250 -11.61 27.18 -13.32
C MET A 250 -11.45 25.78 -12.72
N VAL A 251 -10.62 25.64 -11.69
CA VAL A 251 -10.41 24.37 -10.99
C VAL A 251 -11.72 23.89 -10.34
N ALA A 252 -12.42 24.75 -9.61
CA ALA A 252 -13.69 24.39 -8.96
C ALA A 252 -14.75 23.94 -10.00
N LEU A 253 -14.85 24.61 -11.14
CA LEU A 253 -15.76 24.22 -12.22
C LEU A 253 -15.44 22.81 -12.77
N THR A 254 -14.17 22.42 -12.88
CA THR A 254 -13.81 21.05 -13.29
C THR A 254 -14.29 19.99 -12.28
N TYR A 255 -14.16 20.26 -10.99
CA TYR A 255 -14.63 19.35 -9.94
C TYR A 255 -16.17 19.30 -9.87
N VAL A 256 -16.87 20.44 -10.07
CA VAL A 256 -18.34 20.48 -10.14
C VAL A 256 -18.84 19.72 -11.38
N ALA A 257 -18.22 19.92 -12.54
CA ALA A 257 -18.55 19.18 -13.75
C ALA A 257 -18.34 17.67 -13.58
N GLY A 258 -17.24 17.27 -12.91
CA GLY A 258 -16.99 15.88 -12.54
C GLY A 258 -18.05 15.29 -11.60
N PHE A 259 -18.58 16.09 -10.68
CA PHE A 259 -19.66 15.66 -9.78
C PHE A 259 -21.00 15.47 -10.50
N ILE A 260 -21.32 16.34 -11.46
CA ILE A 260 -22.59 16.29 -12.22
C ILE A 260 -22.59 15.15 -13.27
N LEU A 261 -21.45 14.90 -13.93
CA LEU A 261 -21.37 14.00 -15.08
C LEU A 261 -21.14 12.51 -14.76
N ASN A 262 -21.02 12.15 -13.47
CA ASN A 262 -20.80 10.77 -12.97
C ASN A 262 -19.72 9.98 -13.79
N ASP A 263 -19.83 8.65 -13.85
CA ASP A 263 -18.78 7.75 -14.37
C ASP A 263 -18.69 7.66 -15.92
N GLY A 264 -19.54 8.36 -16.67
CA GLY A 264 -19.59 8.24 -18.13
C GLY A 264 -18.51 9.00 -18.91
N VAL A 265 -17.83 9.97 -18.27
CA VAL A 265 -16.90 10.90 -18.95
C VAL A 265 -15.58 11.11 -18.19
N SER A 266 -15.39 10.41 -17.08
CA SER A 266 -14.21 10.53 -16.21
C SER A 266 -12.87 10.29 -16.94
N GLN A 267 -12.86 9.45 -17.98
CA GLN A 267 -11.65 9.20 -18.79
C GLN A 267 -11.24 10.38 -19.68
N LYS A 268 -12.18 11.19 -20.19
CA LYS A 268 -11.88 12.39 -20.98
C LYS A 268 -11.45 13.57 -20.09
N PHE A 269 -12.06 13.69 -18.91
CA PHE A 269 -11.72 14.75 -17.95
C PHE A 269 -10.37 14.52 -17.25
N CYS A 270 -9.98 13.26 -16.98
CA CYS A 270 -8.65 12.97 -16.44
C CYS A 270 -7.55 13.45 -17.42
N CYS A 271 -7.71 13.19 -18.72
CA CYS A 271 -6.84 13.75 -19.76
C CYS A 271 -6.89 15.29 -19.83
N LEU A 272 -8.05 15.92 -19.65
CA LEU A 272 -8.18 17.38 -19.67
C LEU A 272 -7.47 18.03 -18.47
N VAL A 273 -7.60 17.48 -17.26
CA VAL A 273 -6.91 17.96 -16.05
C VAL A 273 -5.39 17.73 -16.17
N TYR A 274 -4.97 16.59 -16.71
CA TYR A 274 -3.56 16.31 -16.98
C TYR A 274 -2.99 17.27 -18.03
N ALA A 275 -3.75 17.55 -19.10
CA ALA A 275 -3.39 18.54 -20.11
C ALA A 275 -3.29 19.95 -19.49
N LEU A 276 -4.25 20.36 -18.66
CA LEU A 276 -4.21 21.68 -17.99
C LEU A 276 -2.99 21.80 -17.06
N ARG A 277 -2.60 20.72 -16.37
CA ARG A 277 -1.36 20.65 -15.58
C ARG A 277 -0.10 20.71 -16.46
N GLN A 278 -0.14 20.10 -17.65
CA GLN A 278 0.97 20.07 -18.60
C GLN A 278 1.15 21.41 -19.35
N TYR A 279 0.12 22.26 -19.42
CA TYR A 279 0.16 23.55 -20.10
C TYR A 279 0.64 24.74 -19.25
N ASN A 280 1.00 24.56 -17.96
CA ASN A 280 1.50 25.62 -17.06
C ASN A 280 0.65 26.91 -17.12
N PHE A 281 -0.68 26.77 -17.18
CA PHE A 281 -1.56 27.90 -17.42
C PHE A 281 -1.56 28.90 -16.24
N CYS A 282 -1.39 28.41 -15.00
CA CYS A 282 -1.24 29.27 -13.81
C CYS A 282 0.14 29.92 -13.70
N ASP A 283 1.23 29.19 -13.98
CA ASP A 283 2.59 29.74 -13.91
C ASP A 283 2.84 30.84 -14.96
N ARG A 284 2.17 30.75 -16.13
CA ARG A 284 2.25 31.80 -17.16
C ARG A 284 1.48 33.08 -16.82
N CYS A 285 0.44 33.03 -15.99
CA CYS A 285 -0.24 34.25 -15.51
C CYS A 285 0.61 35.04 -14.50
N PHE A 286 1.63 34.42 -13.90
CA PHE A 286 2.53 35.06 -12.93
C PHE A 286 3.90 35.47 -13.50
N SER A 287 4.20 35.06 -14.74
CA SER A 287 5.45 35.36 -15.46
C SER A 287 5.31 36.47 -16.52
N GLY A 288 4.20 37.21 -16.52
CA GLY A 288 3.94 38.32 -17.44
C GLY A 288 3.86 39.66 -16.71
#